data_AF-A0A2H9MXS3-F1
#
_entry.id   AF-A0A2H9MXS3-F1
#
_cell.length_a   1.000
_cell.length_b   1.000
_cell.length_c   1.000
_cell.angle_alpha   90.00
_cell.angle_beta   90.00
_cell.angle_gamma   90.00
#
_symmetry.space_group_name_H-M   'P 1'
#
loop_
_entity.id
_entity.type
_entity.pdbx_description
1 polymer ?
#
loop_
_entity_poly.entity_id
_entity_poly.type
_entity_poly.pdbx_seq_one_letter_code
_entity_poly.pdbx_strand_id
1 'polypeptide(L)'
;MRQVEARDNIIDKKLKKFKSDKSIIDGYFRALENLKNTLDPTTIGERKHGKYRFCFAIHITKSHSLIYLYLREKDLVQLIDLDDHKTLFGRDNRS
;
A
#
# COMPACT_ATOMS: atom_id res chain seq x y z
N MET A 1 -19.25 -2.39 -3.90
CA MET A 1 -17.97 -1.66 -3.89
C MET A 1 -17.19 -2.13 -2.68
N ARG A 2 -15.94 -2.56 -2.84
CA ARG A 2 -15.15 -3.13 -1.74
C ARG A 2 -14.82 -2.09 -0.67
N GLN A 3 -14.74 -2.50 0.60
CA GLN A 3 -14.22 -1.66 1.68
C GLN A 3 -12.69 -1.56 1.61
N VAL A 4 -12.18 -0.34 1.64
CA VAL A 4 -10.74 -0.04 1.69
C VAL A 4 -10.48 0.88 2.87
N GLU A 5 -9.67 0.44 3.81
CA GLU A 5 -9.45 1.14 5.08
C GLU A 5 -7.97 1.19 5.45
N ALA A 6 -7.53 2.29 6.04
CA ALA A 6 -6.18 2.37 6.59
C ALA A 6 -6.09 1.60 7.91
N ARG A 7 -4.97 0.91 8.12
CA ARG A 7 -4.61 0.41 9.43
C ARG A 7 -4.21 1.60 10.31
N ASP A 8 -5.08 1.92 11.26
CA ASP A 8 -4.91 3.05 12.17
C ASP A 8 -4.68 4.37 11.39
N ASN A 9 -3.93 5.29 11.97
CA ASN A 9 -3.60 6.59 11.37
C ASN A 9 -2.30 6.55 10.54
N ILE A 10 -1.83 5.37 10.11
CA ILE A 10 -0.53 5.25 9.41
C ILE A 10 -0.59 5.97 8.07
N ILE A 11 -1.58 5.67 7.24
CA ILE A 11 -1.68 6.26 5.89
C ILE A 11 -1.84 7.78 5.96
N ASP A 12 -2.66 8.29 6.87
CA ASP A 12 -2.83 9.73 7.06
C ASP A 12 -1.51 10.44 7.40
N LYS A 13 -0.67 9.83 8.24
CA LYS A 13 0.67 10.36 8.54
C LYS A 13 1.55 10.36 7.29
N LYS A 14 1.48 9.32 6.44
CA LYS A 14 2.24 9.25 5.19
C LYS A 14 1.75 10.27 4.17
N LEU A 15 0.44 10.42 4.00
CA LEU A 15 -0.12 11.45 3.11
C LEU A 15 0.25 12.86 3.58
N LYS A 16 0.28 13.13 4.89
CA LYS A 16 0.81 14.38 5.43
C LYS A 16 2.30 14.57 5.13
N LYS A 17 3.12 13.52 5.24
CA LYS A 17 4.55 13.54 4.86
C LYS A 17 4.73 13.88 3.38
N PHE A 18 3.92 13.30 2.51
CA PHE A 18 4.01 13.45 1.05
C PHE A 18 3.07 14.52 0.46
N LYS A 19 2.50 15.41 1.29
CA LYS A 19 1.46 16.38 0.87
C LYS A 19 1.86 17.27 -0.31
N SER A 20 3.16 17.50 -0.51
CA SER A 20 3.69 18.35 -1.58
C SER A 20 4.11 17.55 -2.83
N ASP A 21 4.13 16.21 -2.76
CA ASP A 21 4.46 15.34 -3.88
C ASP A 21 3.18 14.88 -4.58
N LYS A 22 2.77 15.64 -5.59
CA LYS A 22 1.56 15.35 -6.38
C LYS A 22 1.60 13.95 -7.00
N SER A 23 2.77 13.46 -7.41
CA SER A 23 2.87 12.15 -8.06
C SER A 23 2.52 11.02 -7.08
N ILE A 24 2.96 11.14 -5.83
CA ILE A 24 2.62 10.17 -4.79
C ILE A 24 1.13 10.25 -4.43
N ILE A 25 0.60 11.46 -4.27
CA ILE A 25 -0.81 11.68 -3.91
C ILE A 25 -1.75 11.15 -5.01
N ASP A 26 -1.50 11.52 -6.27
CA ASP A 26 -2.32 11.08 -7.40
C ASP A 26 -2.20 9.56 -7.60
N GLY A 27 -0.99 9.02 -7.51
CA GLY A 27 -0.76 7.57 -7.61
C GLY A 27 -1.46 6.80 -6.50
N TYR A 28 -1.49 7.33 -5.28
CA TYR A 28 -2.22 6.76 -4.14
C TYR A 28 -3.72 6.67 -4.44
N PHE A 29 -4.35 7.76 -4.89
CA PHE A 29 -5.78 7.76 -5.20
C PHE A 29 -6.12 6.80 -6.34
N ARG A 30 -5.28 6.72 -7.39
CA ARG A 30 -5.43 5.72 -8.46
C ARG A 30 -5.36 4.29 -7.93
N ALA A 31 -4.42 4.01 -7.01
CA ALA A 31 -4.32 2.70 -6.39
C ALA A 31 -5.56 2.37 -5.55
N LEU A 32 -6.12 3.34 -4.82
CA LEU A 32 -7.37 3.15 -4.08
C LEU A 32 -8.55 2.81 -4.99
N GLU A 33 -8.70 3.54 -6.10
CA GLU A 33 -9.77 3.27 -7.07
C GLU A 33 -9.63 1.87 -7.66
N ASN A 34 -8.41 1.46 -8.05
CA ASN A 34 -8.14 0.12 -8.54
C ASN A 34 -8.51 -0.96 -7.51
N LEU A 35 -8.14 -0.78 -6.24
CA LEU A 35 -8.46 -1.72 -5.16
C LEU A 35 -9.97 -1.85 -4.89
N LYS A 36 -10.71 -0.74 -5.04
CA LYS A 36 -12.17 -0.71 -4.85
C LYS A 36 -12.93 -1.40 -5.98
N ASN A 37 -12.41 -1.32 -7.20
CA ASN A 37 -13.08 -1.75 -8.43
C ASN A 37 -12.67 -3.14 -8.91
N THR A 38 -11.49 -3.64 -8.50
CA THR A 38 -11.02 -4.96 -8.93
C THR A 38 -11.75 -6.08 -8.21
N LEU A 39 -12.11 -7.15 -8.91
CA LEU A 39 -12.86 -8.26 -8.34
C LEU A 39 -12.06 -9.03 -7.28
N ASP A 40 -10.78 -9.32 -7.55
CA ASP A 40 -9.83 -9.91 -6.60
C ASP A 40 -8.59 -9.02 -6.41
N PRO A 41 -8.44 -8.33 -5.26
CA PRO A 41 -7.30 -7.48 -4.98
C PRO A 41 -5.97 -8.19 -5.07
N THR A 42 -5.91 -9.50 -4.76
CA THR A 42 -4.65 -10.25 -4.71
C THR A 42 -3.95 -10.35 -6.07
N THR A 43 -4.66 -10.00 -7.15
CA THR A 43 -4.13 -9.88 -8.51
C THR A 43 -3.41 -8.56 -8.77
N ILE A 44 -3.52 -7.57 -7.86
CA ILE A 44 -2.92 -6.24 -8.00
C ILE A 44 -1.60 -6.15 -7.25
N GLY A 45 -0.53 -5.88 -7.99
CA GLY A 45 0.80 -5.67 -7.43
C GLY A 45 1.50 -6.97 -7.05
N GLU A 46 2.51 -6.86 -6.21
CA GLU A 46 3.41 -7.98 -5.90
C GLU A 46 3.21 -8.49 -4.48
N ARG A 47 3.10 -9.80 -4.33
CA ARG A 47 3.08 -10.46 -3.01
C ARG A 47 4.43 -10.26 -2.32
N LYS A 48 4.40 -9.85 -1.04
CA LYS A 48 5.61 -9.61 -0.23
C LYS A 48 5.88 -10.71 0.79
N HIS A 49 7.14 -10.78 1.18
CA HIS A 49 7.71 -11.68 2.18
C HIS A 49 8.29 -10.88 3.37
N GLY A 50 8.92 -11.58 4.33
CA GLY A 50 9.57 -10.94 5.49
C GLY A 50 8.59 -10.15 6.35
N LYS A 51 8.94 -8.91 6.71
CA LYS A 51 8.11 -8.00 7.51
C LYS A 51 6.69 -7.83 6.97
N TYR A 52 6.53 -7.86 5.65
CA TYR A 52 5.24 -7.71 4.98
C TYR A 52 4.72 -9.05 4.42
N ARG A 53 5.05 -10.18 5.08
CA ARG A 53 4.49 -11.49 4.73
C ARG A 53 2.96 -11.40 4.69
N PHE A 54 2.37 -12.00 3.65
CA PHE A 54 0.92 -11.98 3.35
C PHE A 54 0.36 -10.64 2.85
N CYS A 55 1.18 -9.59 2.79
CA CYS A 55 0.79 -8.34 2.16
C CYS A 55 1.15 -8.32 0.68
N PHE A 56 0.62 -7.33 -0.01
CA PHE A 56 0.86 -7.01 -1.40
C PHE A 56 1.37 -5.58 -1.51
N ALA A 57 2.16 -5.28 -2.54
CA ALA A 57 2.66 -3.95 -2.80
C ALA A 57 2.26 -3.46 -4.19
N ILE A 58 1.68 -2.27 -4.25
CA ILE A 58 1.40 -1.55 -5.50
C ILE A 58 2.45 -0.45 -5.64
N HIS A 59 3.11 -0.39 -6.79
CA HIS A 59 3.98 0.74 -7.10
C HIS A 59 3.14 1.99 -7.33
N ILE A 60 3.38 3.01 -6.50
CA ILE A 60 2.75 4.33 -6.64
C ILE A 60 3.62 5.21 -7.55
N THR A 61 4.93 5.13 -7.36
CA THR A 61 5.94 5.70 -8.24
C THR A 61 7.06 4.68 -8.46
N LYS A 62 8.12 5.05 -9.19
CA LYS A 62 9.30 4.19 -9.35
C LYS A 62 9.96 3.80 -8.02
N SER A 63 9.86 4.66 -7.01
CA SER A 63 10.55 4.50 -5.73
C SER A 63 9.63 4.33 -4.53
N HIS A 64 8.31 4.45 -4.69
CA HIS A 64 7.35 4.38 -3.60
C HIS A 64 6.30 3.31 -3.85
N SER A 65 5.89 2.64 -2.78
CA SER A 65 4.89 1.59 -2.84
C SER A 65 3.86 1.72 -1.73
N LEU A 66 2.62 1.41 -2.06
CA LEU A 66 1.52 1.21 -1.11
C LEU A 66 1.48 -0.27 -0.75
N ILE A 67 1.58 -0.57 0.53
CA ILE A 67 1.43 -1.92 1.07
C ILE A 67 0.01 -2.10 1.56
N TYR A 68 -0.61 -3.22 1.19
CA TYR A 68 -1.95 -3.57 1.65
C TYR A 68 -2.08 -5.06 1.95
N LEU A 69 -3.08 -5.41 2.76
CA LEU A 69 -3.49 -6.77 3.08
C LEU A 69 -4.93 -6.95 2.63
N TYR A 70 -5.25 -8.09 2.01
CA TYR A 70 -6.63 -8.44 1.69
C TYR A 70 -7.16 -9.48 2.68
N LEU A 71 -8.17 -9.09 3.46
CA LEU A 71 -8.88 -9.92 4.41
C LEU A 71 -10.13 -10.48 3.73
N ARG A 72 -9.96 -11.62 3.03
CA ARG A 72 -10.99 -12.23 2.18
C ARG A 72 -12.31 -12.49 2.92
N GLU A 73 -12.26 -12.93 4.16
CA GLU A 73 -13.45 -13.22 4.98
C GLU A 73 -14.36 -12.00 5.20
N LYS A 74 -13.78 -10.80 5.17
CA LYS A 74 -14.49 -9.53 5.38
C LYS A 74 -14.67 -8.74 4.09
N ASP A 75 -14.19 -9.27 2.97
CA ASP A 75 -13.97 -8.54 1.73
C ASP A 75 -13.36 -7.15 1.97
N LEU A 76 -12.31 -7.08 2.80
CA LEU A 76 -11.70 -5.82 3.24
C LEU A 76 -10.26 -5.72 2.75
N VAL A 77 -9.92 -4.62 2.09
CA VAL A 77 -8.52 -4.24 1.84
C VAL A 77 -8.07 -3.30 2.95
N GLN A 78 -7.08 -3.75 3.71
CA GLN A 78 -6.46 -2.95 4.76
C GLN A 78 -5.13 -2.37 4.26
N LEU A 79 -5.02 -1.04 4.21
CA LEU A 79 -3.81 -0.33 3.82
C LEU A 79 -2.84 -0.32 5.01
N ILE A 80 -1.65 -0.89 4.82
CA ILE A 80 -0.70 -1.16 5.89
C ILE A 80 0.38 -0.08 5.98
N ASP A 81 0.92 0.37 4.85
CA ASP A 81 2.02 1.34 4.79
C ASP A 81 2.10 2.02 3.43
N LEU A 82 2.70 3.20 3.37
CA LEU A 82 3.01 3.93 2.14
C LEU A 82 4.34 4.64 2.34
N ASP A 83 5.39 4.20 1.66
CA ASP A 83 6.69 4.86 1.75
C ASP A 83 7.60 4.51 0.57
N ASP A 84 8.80 5.07 0.59
CA ASP A 84 9.86 4.71 -0.33
C ASP A 84 10.41 3.29 -0.08
N HIS A 85 11.00 2.67 -1.10
CA HIS A 85 11.55 1.30 -1.02
C HIS A 85 12.65 1.14 0.02
N LYS A 86 13.46 2.17 0.31
CA LYS A 86 14.51 2.10 1.34
C LYS A 86 13.88 2.04 2.73
N THR A 87 12.83 2.82 2.96
CA THR A 87 12.10 2.83 4.22
C THR A 87 11.30 1.54 4.42
N LEU A 88 10.69 1.01 3.35
CA LEU A 88 9.89 -0.22 3.40
C LEU A 88 10.77 -1.47 3.52
N PHE A 89 11.84 -1.58 2.74
CA PHE A 89 12.60 -2.83 2.55
C PHE A 89 14.09 -2.71 2.91
N GLY A 90 14.65 -1.50 2.90
CA GLY A 90 16.09 -1.27 3.04
C GLY A 90 16.67 -1.43 4.45
N ARG A 91 15.84 -1.74 5.46
CA ARG A 91 16.33 -1.99 6.83
C ARG A 91 16.83 -3.43 7.05
N ASP A 92 16.67 -4.32 6.08
CA ASP A 92 17.20 -5.69 6.14
C ASP A 92 18.72 -5.79 5.84
N ASN A 93 19.39 -4.69 5.46
CA ASN A 93 20.84 -4.66 5.19
C ASN A 93 21.72 -4.40 6.43
N ARG A 94 21.30 -4.83 7.62
CA ARG A 94 22.21 -4.97 8.77
C ARG A 94 22.56 -6.44 8.94
N SER A 95 23.37 -6.95 8.02
CA SER A 95 24.17 -8.17 8.18
C SER A 95 25.45 -7.84 8.94
#